data_AF-A0AB73H6W0-F1
#
_entry.id   AF-A0AB73H6W0-F1
#
_cell.length_a   1.000
_cell.length_b   1.000
_cell.length_c   1.000
_cell.angle_alpha   90.00
_cell.angle_beta   90.00
_cell.angle_gamma   90.00
#
_symmetry.space_group_name_H-M   'P 1'
#
loop_
_entity.id
_entity.type
_entity.pdbx_description
1 polymer ?
#
loop_
_entity_poly.entity_id
_entity_poly.type
_entity_poly.pdbx_seq_one_letter_code
_entity_poly.pdbx_strand_id
1 'polypeptide(L)'
;MEFEYFGAENEESDSESNHDFDLEKQFAFFVVNFQMSKHDFEALTEVEKNFIMKEWENKVIFESTMLRNAVLNAEQNLNRKRNSRFIDLHKKRQKKADVNYTVNALQAISENEALEGKAWIDRIYGANGLRRPKNKQERGKTNGGS
;
A
#
# COMPACT_ATOMS: atom_id res chain seq x y z
N MET A 1 -25.78 -11.76 -9.52
CA MET A 1 -24.90 -11.14 -8.50
C MET A 1 -24.31 -9.92 -9.18
N GLU A 2 -24.84 -8.77 -8.83
CA GLU A 2 -24.80 -7.48 -9.53
C GLU A 2 -23.82 -6.55 -8.78
N PHE A 3 -22.99 -5.78 -9.48
CA PHE A 3 -21.88 -5.05 -8.84
C PHE A 3 -22.32 -3.69 -8.27
N GLU A 4 -22.40 -3.66 -6.94
CA GLU A 4 -22.92 -2.61 -6.05
C GLU A 4 -22.21 -1.23 -6.11
N TYR A 5 -21.14 -1.06 -6.91
CA TYR A 5 -20.38 0.21 -6.97
C TYR A 5 -20.80 1.14 -8.12
N PHE A 6 -21.68 0.67 -9.03
CA PHE A 6 -22.32 1.49 -10.08
C PHE A 6 -23.76 1.89 -9.77
N GLY A 7 -24.15 1.82 -8.49
CA GLY A 7 -25.46 2.26 -8.01
C GLY A 7 -26.46 1.11 -7.92
N ALA A 8 -26.54 0.50 -6.74
CA ALA A 8 -27.77 -0.05 -6.22
C ALA A 8 -28.59 1.12 -5.64
N GLU A 9 -29.26 1.88 -6.50
CA GLU A 9 -30.44 2.64 -6.09
C GLU A 9 -31.66 1.82 -6.52
N ASN A 10 -32.54 1.55 -5.56
CA ASN A 10 -33.79 0.82 -5.78
C ASN A 10 -34.66 1.56 -6.79
N GLU A 11 -34.62 1.17 -8.06
CA GLU A 11 -35.72 1.40 -8.99
C GLU A 11 -36.49 0.09 -9.17
N GLU A 12 -37.52 -0.06 -8.35
CA GLU A 12 -38.67 -0.92 -8.64
C GLU A 12 -39.31 -0.43 -9.94
N SER A 13 -38.90 -1.01 -11.08
CA SER A 13 -39.71 -1.34 -12.26
C SER A 13 -38.81 -1.44 -13.49
N ASP A 14 -38.57 -2.66 -13.96
CA ASP A 14 -38.47 -3.03 -15.39
C ASP A 14 -38.07 -4.51 -15.53
N SER A 15 -38.77 -5.37 -14.77
CA SER A 15 -38.73 -6.81 -14.96
C SER A 15 -39.71 -7.17 -16.06
N GLU A 16 -39.21 -7.37 -17.28
CA GLU A 16 -39.66 -8.39 -18.27
C GLU A 16 -39.21 -8.10 -19.72
N SER A 17 -38.57 -6.94 -20.02
CA SER A 17 -38.20 -6.58 -21.41
C SER A 17 -36.70 -6.36 -21.68
N ASN A 18 -35.83 -6.57 -20.69
CA ASN A 18 -34.43 -6.10 -20.76
C ASN A 18 -33.41 -7.13 -21.32
N HIS A 19 -33.84 -8.34 -21.67
CA HIS A 19 -32.97 -9.40 -22.19
C HIS A 19 -32.76 -9.39 -23.70
N ASP A 20 -33.46 -8.53 -24.45
CA ASP A 20 -33.43 -8.56 -25.92
C ASP A 20 -32.05 -8.24 -26.53
N PHE A 21 -31.10 -7.71 -25.74
CA PHE A 21 -29.80 -7.24 -26.25
C PHE A 21 -28.57 -7.57 -25.39
N ASP A 22 -28.62 -8.55 -24.49
CA ASP A 22 -27.49 -8.83 -23.59
C ASP A 22 -26.22 -9.28 -24.35
N LEU A 23 -26.38 -10.05 -25.44
CA LEU A 23 -25.27 -10.48 -26.27
C LEU A 23 -24.63 -9.29 -26.99
N GLU A 24 -25.44 -8.39 -27.53
CA GLU A 24 -25.02 -7.18 -28.23
C GLU A 24 -24.31 -6.22 -27.30
N LYS A 25 -24.81 -6.06 -26.06
CA LYS A 25 -24.16 -5.25 -25.01
C LYS A 25 -22.79 -5.81 -24.66
N GLN A 26 -22.69 -7.13 -24.46
CA GLN A 26 -21.40 -7.78 -24.23
C GLN A 26 -20.46 -7.59 -25.42
N PHE A 27 -20.92 -7.87 -26.64
CA PHE A 27 -20.12 -7.69 -27.84
C PHE A 27 -19.60 -6.25 -27.97
N ALA A 28 -20.46 -5.24 -27.76
CA ALA A 28 -20.07 -3.84 -27.77
C ALA A 28 -18.99 -3.53 -26.73
N PHE A 29 -19.13 -4.04 -25.51
CA PHE A 29 -18.12 -3.92 -24.46
C PHE A 29 -16.75 -4.47 -24.92
N PHE A 30 -16.72 -5.67 -25.51
CA PHE A 30 -15.47 -6.30 -25.93
C PHE A 30 -14.82 -5.59 -27.13
N VAL A 31 -15.62 -5.13 -28.10
CA VAL A 31 -15.13 -4.36 -29.25
C VAL A 31 -14.51 -3.04 -28.81
N VAL A 32 -15.20 -2.30 -27.93
CA VAL A 32 -14.76 -0.98 -27.48
C VAL A 32 -13.48 -1.09 -26.65
N ASN A 33 -13.43 -2.03 -25.71
CA ASN A 33 -12.33 -2.11 -24.75
C ASN A 33 -11.12 -2.92 -25.24
N PHE A 34 -11.33 -3.94 -26.08
CA PHE A 34 -10.27 -4.86 -26.50
C PHE A 34 -10.07 -4.93 -28.02
N GLN A 35 -10.83 -4.14 -28.80
CA GLN A 35 -10.76 -4.13 -30.27
C GLN A 35 -10.94 -5.52 -30.90
N MET A 36 -11.71 -6.37 -30.24
CA MET A 36 -11.99 -7.74 -30.69
C MET A 36 -12.96 -7.74 -31.88
N SER A 37 -12.79 -8.70 -32.79
CA SER A 37 -13.76 -8.94 -33.85
C SER A 37 -14.97 -9.75 -33.35
N LYS A 38 -16.07 -9.75 -34.11
CA LYS A 38 -17.26 -10.57 -33.80
C LYS A 38 -16.93 -12.06 -33.73
N HIS A 39 -16.06 -12.53 -34.63
CA HIS A 39 -15.65 -13.92 -34.67
C HIS A 39 -14.89 -14.32 -33.39
N ASP A 40 -13.95 -13.49 -32.94
CA ASP A 40 -13.17 -13.76 -31.73
C ASP A 40 -14.06 -13.76 -30.48
N PHE A 41 -15.05 -12.87 -30.42
CA PHE A 41 -16.02 -12.83 -29.33
C PHE A 41 -16.91 -14.07 -29.29
N GLU A 42 -17.36 -14.56 -30.44
CA GLU A 42 -18.18 -15.77 -30.55
C GLU A 42 -17.38 -17.04 -30.26
N ALA A 43 -16.06 -17.03 -30.48
CA ALA A 43 -15.16 -18.14 -30.15
C ALA A 43 -14.94 -18.31 -28.64
N LEU A 44 -15.16 -17.27 -27.83
CA LEU A 44 -15.02 -17.34 -26.38
C LEU A 44 -16.22 -18.05 -25.74
N THR A 45 -15.93 -18.91 -24.76
CA THR A 45 -16.93 -19.45 -23.84
C THR A 45 -17.46 -18.36 -22.91
N GLU A 46 -18.67 -18.55 -22.38
CA GLU A 46 -19.26 -17.62 -21.40
C GLU A 46 -18.38 -17.44 -20.15
N VAL A 47 -17.71 -18.52 -19.73
CA VAL A 47 -16.78 -18.50 -18.59
C VAL A 47 -15.58 -17.59 -18.89
N GLU A 48 -14.98 -17.71 -20.07
CA GLU A 48 -13.86 -16.85 -20.47
C GLU A 48 -14.28 -15.39 -20.58
N LYS A 49 -15.47 -15.11 -21.15
CA LYS A 49 -16.02 -13.74 -21.19
C LYS A 49 -16.12 -13.15 -19.78
N ASN A 50 -16.67 -13.91 -18.83
CA ASN A 50 -16.80 -13.47 -17.45
C ASN A 50 -15.44 -13.20 -16.77
N PHE A 51 -14.44 -14.05 -17.00
CA PHE A 51 -13.08 -13.80 -16.49
C PHE A 51 -12.46 -12.54 -17.09
N ILE A 52 -12.60 -12.31 -18.40
CA ILE A 52 -12.05 -11.11 -19.04
C ILE A 52 -12.73 -9.84 -18.50
N MET A 53 -14.06 -9.85 -18.37
CA MET A 53 -14.79 -8.73 -17.77
C MET A 53 -14.32 -8.47 -16.33
N LYS A 54 -14.16 -9.53 -15.54
CA LYS A 54 -13.68 -9.42 -14.15
C LYS A 54 -12.27 -8.85 -14.05
N GLU A 55 -11.36 -9.31 -14.91
CA GLU A 55 -9.98 -8.79 -14.93
C GLU A 55 -9.93 -7.34 -15.42
N TRP A 56 -10.80 -6.95 -16.35
CA TRP A 56 -10.94 -5.55 -16.76
C TRP A 56 -11.44 -4.67 -15.62
N GLU A 57 -12.45 -5.09 -14.86
CA GLU A 57 -12.89 -4.38 -13.67
C GLU A 57 -11.75 -4.21 -12.66
N ASN A 58 -11.03 -5.30 -12.36
CA ASN A 58 -9.89 -5.28 -11.45
C ASN A 58 -8.83 -4.29 -11.92
N LYS A 59 -8.54 -4.25 -13.23
CA LYS A 59 -7.61 -3.29 -13.84
C LYS A 59 -8.09 -1.86 -13.67
N VAL A 60 -9.35 -1.56 -14.01
CA VAL A 60 -9.92 -0.20 -13.90
C VAL A 60 -9.91 0.29 -12.46
N ILE A 61 -10.27 -0.57 -11.50
CA ILE A 61 -10.21 -0.26 -10.07
C ILE A 61 -8.77 -0.01 -9.63
N PHE A 62 -7.82 -0.85 -10.09
CA PHE A 62 -6.41 -0.67 -9.79
C PHE A 62 -5.86 0.65 -10.34
N GLU A 63 -6.14 0.97 -11.61
CA GLU A 63 -5.67 2.20 -12.26
C GLU A 63 -6.25 3.45 -11.60
N SER A 64 -7.56 3.47 -11.32
CA SER A 64 -8.20 4.59 -10.61
C SER A 64 -7.66 4.76 -9.19
N THR A 65 -7.42 3.67 -8.48
CA THR A 65 -6.79 3.69 -7.15
C THR A 65 -5.36 4.21 -7.23
N MET A 66 -4.60 3.77 -8.22
CA MET A 66 -3.22 4.20 -8.43
C MET A 66 -3.14 5.70 -8.75
N LEU A 67 -4.05 6.20 -9.59
CA LEU A 67 -4.16 7.62 -9.91
C LEU A 67 -4.51 8.44 -8.66
N ARG A 68 -5.52 8.02 -7.89
CA ARG A 68 -5.88 8.66 -6.62
C ARG A 68 -4.67 8.74 -5.68
N ASN A 69 -3.93 7.62 -5.53
CA ASN A 69 -2.75 7.58 -4.68
C ASN A 69 -1.63 8.49 -5.19
N ALA A 70 -1.45 8.58 -6.52
CA ALA A 70 -0.47 9.47 -7.14
C ALA A 70 -0.78 10.95 -6.84
N VAL A 71 -2.04 11.35 -6.99
CA VAL A 71 -2.50 12.72 -6.70
C VAL A 71 -2.28 13.07 -5.23
N LEU A 72 -2.72 12.20 -4.31
CA LEU A 72 -2.53 12.43 -2.87
C LEU A 72 -1.05 12.48 -2.48
N ASN A 73 -0.21 11.62 -3.08
CA ASN A 73 1.23 11.64 -2.85
C ASN A 73 1.88 12.95 -3.38
N ALA A 74 1.44 13.44 -4.54
CA ALA A 74 1.91 14.69 -5.10
C ALA A 74 1.53 15.89 -4.21
N GLU A 75 0.29 15.95 -3.74
CA GLU A 75 -0.18 16.97 -2.80
C GLU A 75 0.64 16.96 -1.49
N GLN A 76 0.91 15.77 -0.93
CA GLN A 76 1.73 15.64 0.25
C GLN A 76 3.18 16.09 0.03
N ASN A 77 3.76 15.75 -1.13
CA ASN A 77 5.12 16.15 -1.48
C ASN A 77 5.23 17.66 -1.75
N LEU A 78 4.17 18.28 -2.28
CA LEU A 78 4.06 19.73 -2.47
C LEU A 78 4.03 20.45 -1.12
N ASN A 79 3.23 19.95 -0.18
CA ASN A 79 3.07 20.52 1.16
C ASN A 79 4.10 20.02 2.19
N ARG A 80 5.16 19.33 1.76
CA ARG A 80 6.13 18.76 2.69
C ARG A 80 6.95 19.86 3.38
N LYS A 81 7.40 19.58 4.61
CA LYS A 81 8.29 20.49 5.35
C LYS A 81 9.61 20.68 4.59
N ARG A 82 10.13 21.91 4.59
CA ARG A 82 11.47 22.21 4.07
C ARG A 82 12.51 21.27 4.73
N ASN A 83 13.34 20.63 3.90
CA ASN A 83 14.33 19.61 4.26
C ASN A 83 13.79 18.23 4.69
N SER A 84 12.48 17.95 4.57
CA SER A 84 12.00 16.58 4.68
C SER A 84 12.29 15.80 3.40
N ARG A 85 12.45 14.47 3.53
CA ARG A 85 12.64 13.56 2.39
C ARG A 85 11.40 13.55 1.50
N PHE A 86 11.62 13.29 0.21
CA PHE A 86 10.54 13.03 -0.74
C PHE A 86 9.84 11.71 -0.38
N ILE A 87 8.52 11.68 -0.52
CA ILE A 87 7.69 10.51 -0.24
C ILE A 87 7.49 9.77 -1.56
N ASP A 88 8.14 8.62 -1.73
CA ASP A 88 7.98 7.82 -2.95
C ASP A 88 6.54 7.26 -3.07
N LEU A 89 5.99 7.33 -4.29
CA LEU A 89 4.70 6.73 -4.62
C LEU A 89 4.75 5.20 -4.51
N HIS A 90 5.77 4.59 -5.10
CA HIS A 90 6.01 3.15 -5.03
C HIS A 90 6.93 2.81 -3.86
N LYS A 91 6.34 2.40 -2.74
CA LYS A 91 7.12 1.96 -1.58
C LYS A 91 7.77 0.62 -1.87
N LYS A 92 9.08 0.52 -1.62
CA LYS A 92 9.78 -0.77 -1.63
C LYS A 92 9.14 -1.69 -0.60
N ARG A 93 8.84 -2.92 -1.00
CA ARG A 93 8.40 -3.98 -0.07
C ARG A 93 9.43 -4.11 1.03
N GLN A 94 9.03 -3.84 2.27
CA GLN A 94 9.93 -4.00 3.42
C GLN A 94 10.31 -5.49 3.52
N LYS A 95 11.60 -5.79 3.67
CA LYS A 95 12.04 -7.14 4.01
C LYS A 95 11.46 -7.45 5.39
N LYS A 96 10.82 -8.62 5.54
CA LYS A 96 10.40 -9.08 6.87
C LYS A 96 11.65 -9.12 7.75
N ALA A 97 11.58 -8.51 8.93
CA ALA A 97 12.66 -8.59 9.90
C ALA A 97 12.94 -10.07 10.19
N ASP A 98 14.22 -10.46 10.22
CA ASP A 98 14.61 -11.78 10.67
C ASP A 98 14.41 -11.83 12.19
N VAL A 99 13.26 -12.37 12.59
CA VAL A 99 12.83 -12.43 13.99
C VAL A 99 13.88 -13.13 14.84
N ASN A 100 14.50 -14.20 14.33
CA ASN A 100 15.50 -14.97 15.06
C ASN A 100 16.79 -14.17 15.23
N TYR A 101 17.25 -13.48 14.19
CA TYR A 101 18.38 -12.57 14.31
C TYR A 101 18.11 -11.47 15.34
N THR A 102 16.91 -10.87 15.32
CA THR A 102 16.57 -9.80 16.27
C THR A 102 16.49 -10.27 17.71
N VAL A 103 15.92 -11.45 17.96
CA VAL A 103 15.83 -12.03 19.32
C VAL A 103 17.22 -12.40 19.83
N ASN A 104 18.05 -13.05 19.01
CA ASN A 104 19.41 -13.42 19.40
C ASN A 104 20.30 -12.19 19.63
N ALA A 105 20.18 -11.15 18.80
CA ALA A 105 20.90 -9.90 19.00
C ALA A 105 20.47 -9.20 20.29
N LEU A 106 19.18 -9.16 20.61
CA LEU A 106 18.68 -8.58 21.86
C LEU A 106 19.15 -9.36 23.09
N GLN A 107 19.15 -10.69 23.00
CA GLN A 107 19.64 -11.57 24.06
C GLN A 107 21.14 -11.34 24.31
N ALA A 108 21.96 -11.34 23.26
CA ALA A 108 23.39 -11.10 23.37
C ALA A 108 23.71 -9.70 23.93
N ILE A 109 22.95 -8.67 23.53
CA ILE A 109 23.08 -7.32 24.10
C ILE A 109 22.72 -7.33 25.59
N SER A 110 21.63 -7.99 25.98
CA SER A 110 21.20 -8.08 27.38
C SER A 110 22.22 -8.79 28.26
N GLU A 111 22.79 -9.89 27.78
CA GLU A 111 23.84 -10.65 28.49
C GLU A 111 25.12 -9.83 28.63
N ASN A 112 25.53 -9.14 27.57
CA ASN A 112 26.70 -8.28 27.61
C ASN A 112 26.49 -7.07 28.54
N GLU A 113 25.30 -6.45 28.52
CA GLU A 113 24.94 -5.38 29.45
C GLU A 113 24.92 -5.83 30.92
N ALA A 114 24.55 -7.08 31.20
CA ALA A 114 24.56 -7.64 32.55
C ALA A 114 25.98 -7.88 33.08
N LEU A 115 26.92 -8.25 32.19
CA LEU A 115 28.31 -8.55 32.54
C LEU A 115 29.20 -7.30 32.59
N GLU A 116 29.12 -6.45 31.56
CA GLU A 116 30.06 -5.35 31.34
C GLU A 116 29.44 -3.96 31.55
N GLY A 117 28.13 -3.90 31.79
CA GLY A 117 27.40 -2.65 31.94
C GLY A 117 27.25 -1.87 30.63
N LYS A 118 26.81 -0.61 30.73
CA LYS A 118 26.45 0.24 29.56
C LYS A 118 27.56 1.19 29.12
N ALA A 119 28.76 1.05 29.68
CA ALA A 119 29.88 1.98 29.44
C ALA A 119 30.43 1.90 28.01
N TRP A 120 30.30 0.74 27.34
CA TRP A 120 30.72 0.57 25.95
C TRP A 120 29.92 1.46 24.98
N ILE A 121 28.66 1.78 25.31
CA ILE A 121 27.82 2.70 24.52
C ILE A 121 28.49 4.07 24.45
N ASP A 122 28.94 4.59 25.60
CA ASP A 122 29.59 5.90 25.67
C ASP A 122 30.92 5.93 24.90
N ARG A 123 31.65 4.81 24.88
CA ARG A 123 32.89 4.65 24.09
C ARG A 123 32.62 4.69 22.58
N ILE A 124 31.53 4.08 22.10
CA ILE A 124 31.14 4.12 20.68
C ILE A 124 30.74 5.53 20.25
N TYR A 125 29.96 6.23 21.08
CA TYR A 125 29.60 7.63 20.80
C TYR A 125 30.86 8.50 20.74
N GLY A 126 31.76 8.37 21.72
CA GLY A 126 33.03 9.09 21.76
C GLY A 126 33.93 8.81 20.55
N ALA A 127 34.09 7.55 20.14
CA ALA A 127 34.89 7.17 18.98
C ALA A 127 34.35 7.75 17.66
N ASN A 128 33.03 7.93 17.56
CA ASN A 128 32.37 8.55 16.40
C ASN A 128 32.27 10.09 16.52
N GLY A 129 32.91 10.71 17.52
CA GLY A 129 32.85 12.16 17.74
C GLY A 129 31.45 12.66 18.12
N LEU A 130 30.55 11.78 18.52
CA LEU A 130 29.16 12.10 18.87
C LEU A 130 28.99 12.11 20.39
N ARG A 131 28.11 12.98 20.87
CA ARG A 131 27.66 12.93 22.27
C ARG A 131 26.43 12.06 22.38
N ARG A 132 26.44 11.13 23.33
CA ARG A 132 25.27 10.29 23.61
C ARG A 132 24.06 11.15 23.95
N PRO A 133 22.88 10.92 23.33
CA PRO A 133 21.67 11.63 23.69
C PRO A 133 21.27 11.27 25.13
N LYS A 134 21.12 12.30 25.99
CA LYS A 134 20.63 12.11 27.37
C LYS A 134 19.16 11.72 27.37
N ASN A 135 18.80 10.75 28.20
CA ASN A 135 17.42 10.29 28.38
C ASN A 135 16.59 11.32 29.18
N LYS A 136 15.26 11.25 29.10
CA LYS A 136 14.34 12.23 29.73
C LYS A 136 14.56 12.36 31.25
N GLN A 137 14.93 11.26 31.91
CA GLN A 137 15.26 11.21 33.35
C GLN A 137 16.60 11.92 33.68
N GLU A 138 17.60 11.80 32.81
CA GLU A 138 18.92 12.43 32.97
C GLU A 138 18.88 13.94 32.69
N ARG A 139 18.00 14.36 31.77
CA ARG A 139 17.74 15.79 31.49
C ARG A 139 17.05 16.50 32.66
N GLY A 140 16.25 15.79 33.45
CA GLY A 140 15.57 16.35 34.62
C GLY A 140 16.49 16.64 35.80
N LYS A 141 17.53 15.81 36.02
CA LYS A 141 18.46 15.97 37.15
C LYS A 141 19.40 17.17 37.01
N THR A 142 19.69 17.64 35.81
CA THR A 142 20.58 18.80 35.58
C THR A 142 19.91 20.15 35.82
N ASN A 143 18.58 20.21 35.86
CA ASN A 143 17.82 21.45 36.05
C ASN A 143 17.29 21.63 37.49
N GLY A 144 17.63 20.72 38.41
CA GLY A 144 17.15 20.72 39.80
C GLY A 144 18.24 20.98 40.86
N GLY A 145 19.40 21.50 40.47
CA GLY A 145 20.43 21.94 41.40
C GLY A 145 20.51 23.46 41.44
N SER A 146 19.80 24.08 42.38
CA SER A 146 20.09 25.41 42.93
C SER A 146 20.54 25.24 44.37
#